data_AF-U5IS88-F1
#
_entry.id   AF-U5IS88-F1
#
_cell.length_a   1.000
_cell.length_b   1.000
_cell.length_c   1.000
_cell.angle_alpha   90.00
_cell.angle_beta   90.00
_cell.angle_gamma   90.00
#
_symmetry.space_group_name_H-M   'P 1'
#
loop_
_entity.id
_entity.type
_entity.pdbx_description
1 polymer ?
#
loop_
_entity_poly.entity_id
_entity_poly.type
_entity_poly.pdbx_seq_one_letter_code
_entity_poly.pdbx_strand_id
1 'polypeptide(L)'
;SHSMRYFYTSVSRPGRGEPRFIAVGYVDDTQFVRFDSDAASQRMEPRAPWIEQEGPEYWDQETRNVKAQSQTDRVDLGTLRGYYNQSEDGSHTIQIMYGCDVGPDGRFLRGYRQDAYDGKDYIALNEDLRSWTAADMAAQITKRKWEAAHAAEQQRAYLEGRCVEWLRRYLENGKETLQRT
;
A
#
# COMPACT_ATOMS: atom_id res chain seq x y z
N SER A 1 20.86 -6.88 0.42
CA SER A 1 19.83 -5.85 0.50
C SER A 1 18.49 -6.51 0.38
N HIS A 2 17.47 -5.96 1.00
CA HIS A 2 16.12 -6.54 0.99
C HIS A 2 15.08 -5.44 0.85
N SER A 3 13.87 -5.82 0.45
CA SER A 3 12.75 -4.90 0.29
C SER A 3 11.47 -5.46 0.90
N MET A 4 10.59 -4.58 1.34
CA MET A 4 9.21 -4.90 1.67
C MET A 4 8.29 -4.00 0.87
N ARG A 5 7.31 -4.56 0.18
CA ARG A 5 6.36 -3.82 -0.66
C ARG A 5 4.94 -4.29 -0.42
N TYR A 6 4.03 -3.34 -0.31
CA TYR A 6 2.59 -3.58 -0.34
C TYR A 6 2.01 -2.99 -1.62
N PHE A 7 1.06 -3.72 -2.20
CA PHE A 7 0.33 -3.31 -3.39
C PHE A 7 -1.16 -3.39 -3.09
N TYR A 8 -1.84 -2.26 -3.20
CA TYR A 8 -3.28 -2.17 -3.08
C TYR A 8 -3.91 -1.91 -4.44
N THR A 9 -5.06 -2.50 -4.69
CA THR A 9 -5.84 -2.30 -5.90
C THR A 9 -7.31 -2.23 -5.54
N SER A 10 -7.92 -1.11 -5.92
CA SER A 10 -9.31 -0.78 -5.66
C SER A 10 -10.04 -0.53 -6.95
N VAL A 11 -11.02 -1.37 -7.27
CA VAL A 11 -11.75 -1.33 -8.55
C VAL A 11 -13.21 -1.00 -8.30
N SER A 12 -13.69 0.14 -8.78
CA SER A 12 -15.11 0.49 -8.74
C SER A 12 -15.91 -0.41 -9.68
N ARG A 13 -17.13 -0.78 -9.28
CA ARG A 13 -17.98 -1.71 -10.05
C ARG A 13 -19.41 -1.17 -10.14
N PRO A 14 -19.67 -0.14 -10.97
CA PRO A 14 -20.99 0.45 -11.12
C PRO A 14 -22.07 -0.62 -11.36
N GLY A 15 -23.16 -0.57 -10.60
CA GLY A 15 -24.26 -1.54 -10.68
C GLY A 15 -23.97 -2.93 -10.13
N ARG A 16 -22.78 -3.20 -9.57
CA ARG A 16 -22.40 -4.51 -9.02
C ARG A 16 -21.92 -4.45 -7.55
N GLY A 17 -22.32 -3.40 -6.83
CA GLY A 17 -22.03 -3.21 -5.42
C GLY A 17 -20.80 -2.34 -5.15
N GLU A 18 -20.20 -2.53 -3.97
CA GLU A 18 -19.04 -1.76 -3.51
C GLU A 18 -17.78 -2.07 -4.32
N PRO A 19 -16.80 -1.13 -4.38
CA PRO A 19 -15.50 -1.38 -4.99
C PRO A 19 -14.83 -2.64 -4.42
N ARG A 20 -14.17 -3.41 -5.29
CA ARG A 20 -13.34 -4.53 -4.83
C ARG A 20 -12.00 -3.99 -4.38
N PHE A 21 -11.57 -4.34 -3.17
CA PHE A 21 -10.25 -4.00 -2.63
C PHE A 21 -9.41 -5.26 -2.47
N ILE A 22 -8.22 -5.26 -3.05
CA ILE A 22 -7.21 -6.32 -2.88
C ILE A 22 -5.94 -5.68 -2.33
N ALA A 23 -5.36 -6.31 -1.32
CA ALA A 23 -4.04 -5.97 -0.82
C ALA A 23 -3.13 -7.19 -0.84
N VAL A 24 -1.89 -7.01 -1.27
CA VAL A 24 -0.83 -8.04 -1.20
C VAL A 24 0.45 -7.43 -0.67
N GLY A 25 1.20 -8.23 0.10
CA GLY A 25 2.49 -7.84 0.66
C GLY A 25 3.58 -8.80 0.18
N TYR A 26 4.75 -8.24 -0.11
CA TYR A 26 5.96 -8.94 -0.56
C TYR A 26 7.14 -8.58 0.36
N VAL A 27 7.94 -9.60 0.67
CA VAL A 27 9.33 -9.42 1.11
C VAL A 27 10.20 -9.95 -0.01
N ASP A 28 11.03 -9.08 -0.58
CA ASP A 28 11.69 -9.31 -1.86
C ASP A 28 10.67 -9.79 -2.92
N ASP A 29 10.94 -10.91 -3.58
CA ASP A 29 10.04 -11.49 -4.58
C ASP A 29 9.04 -12.50 -3.99
N THR A 30 8.96 -12.61 -2.66
CA THR A 30 8.10 -13.60 -1.98
C THR A 30 6.84 -12.94 -1.42
N GLN A 31 5.68 -13.30 -1.97
CA GLN A 31 4.40 -12.87 -1.43
C GLN A 31 4.17 -13.52 -0.05
N PHE A 32 3.90 -12.71 0.97
CA PHE A 32 3.73 -13.21 2.34
C PHE A 32 2.34 -12.97 2.92
N VAL A 33 1.58 -12.00 2.40
CA VAL A 33 0.21 -11.74 2.83
C VAL A 33 -0.73 -11.39 1.67
N ARG A 34 -2.02 -11.64 1.87
CA ARG A 34 -3.11 -11.23 0.96
C ARG A 34 -4.39 -10.90 1.73
N PHE A 35 -5.08 -9.86 1.27
CA PHE A 35 -6.47 -9.58 1.62
C PHE A 35 -7.30 -9.41 0.35
N ASP A 36 -8.56 -9.84 0.37
CA ASP A 36 -9.54 -9.66 -0.70
C ASP A 36 -10.90 -9.32 -0.10
N SER A 37 -11.48 -8.17 -0.45
CA SER A 37 -12.78 -7.74 0.06
C SER A 37 -13.93 -8.64 -0.38
N ASP A 38 -13.76 -9.38 -1.48
CA ASP A 38 -14.79 -10.30 -1.98
C ASP A 38 -14.68 -11.70 -1.34
N ALA A 39 -13.63 -11.98 -0.56
CA ALA A 39 -13.50 -13.25 0.15
C ALA A 39 -14.50 -13.34 1.30
N ALA A 40 -15.03 -14.54 1.58
CA ALA A 40 -15.98 -14.74 2.67
C ALA A 40 -15.41 -14.40 4.06
N SER A 41 -14.11 -14.63 4.27
CA SER A 41 -13.42 -14.34 5.53
C SER A 41 -13.20 -12.84 5.74
N GLN A 42 -12.98 -12.08 4.66
CA GLN A 42 -12.51 -10.69 4.66
C GLN A 42 -11.44 -10.44 5.74
N ARG A 43 -10.39 -11.26 5.74
CA ARG A 43 -9.25 -11.19 6.67
C ARG A 43 -7.94 -11.12 5.91
N MET A 44 -6.92 -10.58 6.56
CA MET A 44 -5.54 -10.71 6.07
C MET A 44 -5.12 -12.17 6.26
N GLU A 45 -4.62 -12.79 5.19
CA GLU A 45 -4.28 -14.20 5.15
C GLU A 45 -2.79 -14.40 4.87
N PRO A 46 -2.14 -15.36 5.54
CA PRO A 46 -0.75 -15.73 5.28
C PRO A 46 -0.61 -16.34 3.88
N ARG A 47 0.53 -16.06 3.24
CA ARG A 47 0.93 -16.62 1.93
C ARG A 47 2.34 -17.21 1.93
N ALA A 48 3.03 -17.16 3.08
CA ALA A 48 4.32 -17.81 3.31
C ALA A 48 4.34 -18.48 4.69
N PRO A 49 5.03 -19.63 4.87
CA PRO A 49 5.02 -20.35 6.15
C PRO A 49 5.57 -19.53 7.33
N TRP A 50 6.59 -18.72 7.08
CA TRP A 50 7.28 -17.94 8.13
C TRP A 50 6.45 -16.79 8.70
N ILE A 51 5.33 -16.40 8.06
CA ILE A 51 4.43 -15.39 8.63
C ILE A 51 3.38 -16.02 9.55
N GLU A 52 3.12 -17.33 9.44
CA GLU A 52 2.09 -18.03 10.23
C GLU A 52 2.40 -18.05 11.74
N GLN A 53 3.66 -17.84 12.12
CA GLN A 53 4.08 -17.71 13.51
C GLN A 53 3.66 -16.39 14.18
N GLU A 54 3.20 -15.40 13.40
CA GLU A 54 2.68 -14.15 13.97
C GLU A 54 1.38 -14.40 14.74
N GLY A 55 1.26 -13.74 15.90
CA GLY A 55 0.13 -13.92 16.81
C GLY A 55 -1.20 -13.35 16.28
N PRO A 56 -2.33 -13.69 16.92
CA PRO A 56 -3.65 -13.22 16.51
C PRO A 56 -3.78 -11.70 16.49
N GLU A 57 -3.07 -10.98 17.38
CA GLU A 57 -3.08 -9.52 17.44
C GLU A 57 -2.53 -8.88 16.15
N TYR A 58 -1.51 -9.50 15.54
CA TYR A 58 -0.96 -9.06 14.26
C TYR A 58 -2.02 -9.17 13.16
N TRP A 59 -2.64 -10.34 13.03
CA TRP A 59 -3.65 -10.60 12.00
C TRP A 59 -4.90 -9.73 12.15
N ASP A 60 -5.33 -9.49 13.39
CA ASP A 60 -6.44 -8.59 13.70
C ASP A 60 -6.11 -7.15 13.33
N GLN A 61 -4.90 -6.68 13.68
CA GLN A 61 -4.47 -5.33 13.35
C GLN A 61 -4.33 -5.12 11.84
N GLU A 62 -3.69 -6.05 11.13
CA GLU A 62 -3.52 -5.98 9.67
C GLU A 62 -4.87 -6.03 8.96
N THR A 63 -5.80 -6.88 9.42
CA THR A 63 -7.16 -6.92 8.89
C THR A 63 -7.90 -5.60 9.10
N ARG A 64 -7.78 -4.96 10.27
CA ARG A 64 -8.39 -3.64 10.52
C ARG A 64 -7.79 -2.57 9.62
N ASN A 65 -6.47 -2.57 9.46
CA ASN A 65 -5.75 -1.60 8.62
C ASN A 65 -6.24 -1.64 7.17
N VAL A 66 -6.30 -2.84 6.55
CA VAL A 66 -6.76 -2.97 5.16
C VAL A 66 -8.26 -2.71 4.99
N LYS A 67 -9.08 -2.99 6.01
CA LYS A 67 -10.50 -2.59 5.99
C LYS A 67 -10.68 -1.09 6.10
N ALA A 68 -9.86 -0.40 6.89
CA ALA A 68 -9.88 1.06 6.94
C ALA A 68 -9.45 1.66 5.59
N GLN A 69 -8.37 1.14 5.01
CA GLN A 69 -7.90 1.57 3.68
C GLN A 69 -8.95 1.33 2.59
N SER A 70 -9.67 0.21 2.60
CA SER A 70 -10.70 -0.05 1.59
C SER A 70 -11.86 0.96 1.65
N GLN A 71 -12.19 1.47 2.83
CA GLN A 71 -13.16 2.56 2.96
C GLN A 71 -12.61 3.91 2.47
N THR A 72 -11.33 4.19 2.73
CA THR A 72 -10.65 5.37 2.16
C THR A 72 -10.66 5.32 0.64
N ASP A 73 -10.22 4.22 0.04
CA ASP A 73 -10.15 4.06 -1.43
C ASP A 73 -11.54 4.15 -2.07
N ARG A 74 -12.59 3.69 -1.40
CA ARG A 74 -13.98 3.85 -1.85
C ARG A 74 -14.35 5.33 -1.98
N VAL A 75 -14.00 6.15 -1.00
CA VAL A 75 -14.26 7.61 -1.02
C VAL A 75 -13.38 8.29 -2.08
N ASP A 76 -12.13 7.86 -2.19
CA ASP A 76 -11.17 8.41 -3.14
C ASP A 76 -11.56 8.09 -4.60
N LEU A 77 -12.13 6.92 -4.88
CA LEU A 77 -12.68 6.58 -6.20
C LEU A 77 -13.76 7.58 -6.63
N GLY A 78 -14.64 7.99 -5.71
CA GLY A 78 -15.66 9.01 -5.98
C GLY A 78 -15.05 10.42 -6.17
N THR A 79 -14.02 10.74 -5.38
CA THR A 79 -13.30 12.02 -5.46
C THR A 79 -12.55 12.16 -6.79
N LEU A 80 -11.79 11.14 -7.18
CA LEU A 80 -11.02 11.12 -8.42
C LEU A 80 -11.93 11.18 -9.64
N ARG A 81 -13.04 10.42 -9.64
CA ARG A 81 -14.05 10.52 -10.69
C ARG A 81 -14.53 11.96 -10.89
N GLY A 82 -14.75 12.68 -9.78
CA GLY A 82 -15.10 14.10 -9.80
C GLY A 82 -13.98 14.99 -10.34
N TYR A 83 -12.73 14.76 -9.96
CA TYR A 83 -11.57 15.53 -10.46
C TYR A 83 -11.38 15.40 -11.97
N TYR A 84 -11.67 14.23 -12.51
CA TYR A 84 -11.55 13.96 -13.94
C TYR A 84 -12.86 14.16 -14.73
N ASN A 85 -13.94 14.63 -14.07
CA ASN A 85 -15.27 14.79 -14.69
C ASN A 85 -15.77 13.53 -15.42
N GLN A 86 -15.51 12.36 -14.84
CA GLN A 86 -15.88 11.06 -15.42
C GLN A 86 -17.32 10.67 -15.05
N SER A 87 -17.94 9.84 -15.89
CA SER A 87 -19.31 9.39 -15.74
C SER A 87 -19.47 8.32 -14.64
N GLU A 88 -20.70 8.14 -14.14
CA GLU A 88 -20.96 7.21 -13.03
C GLU A 88 -20.98 5.73 -13.43
N ASP A 89 -21.18 5.45 -14.71
CA ASP A 89 -21.23 4.11 -15.29
C ASP A 89 -19.84 3.53 -15.61
N GLY A 90 -18.79 4.37 -15.54
CA GLY A 90 -17.40 3.96 -15.72
C GLY A 90 -16.84 3.17 -14.53
N SER A 91 -16.18 2.05 -14.82
CA SER A 91 -15.33 1.35 -13.84
C SER A 91 -13.95 1.99 -13.82
N HIS A 92 -13.46 2.28 -12.61
CA HIS A 92 -12.21 3.00 -12.37
C HIS A 92 -11.36 2.24 -11.35
N THR A 93 -10.04 2.40 -11.47
CA THR A 93 -9.08 1.69 -10.62
C THR A 93 -8.13 2.65 -9.92
N ILE A 94 -8.00 2.53 -8.60
CA ILE A 94 -6.88 3.10 -7.84
C ILE A 94 -5.88 1.98 -7.57
N GLN A 95 -4.60 2.25 -7.76
CA GLN A 95 -3.51 1.36 -7.37
C GLN A 95 -2.55 2.13 -6.48
N ILE A 96 -2.09 1.49 -5.40
CA ILE A 96 -1.12 2.07 -4.48
C ILE A 96 0.02 1.09 -4.30
N MET A 97 1.26 1.57 -4.40
CA MET A 97 2.45 0.83 -4.01
C MET A 97 3.20 1.63 -2.95
N TYR A 98 3.54 0.98 -1.85
CA TYR A 98 4.39 1.59 -0.83
C TYR A 98 5.27 0.54 -0.15
N GLY A 99 6.35 1.00 0.48
CA GLY A 99 7.28 0.12 1.16
C GLY A 99 8.68 0.69 1.28
N CYS A 100 9.61 -0.11 1.75
CA CYS A 100 10.97 0.33 2.04
C CYS A 100 11.99 -0.71 1.57
N ASP A 101 13.19 -0.21 1.25
CA ASP A 101 14.37 -1.01 0.98
C ASP A 101 15.38 -0.81 2.12
N VAL A 102 16.10 -1.87 2.46
CA VAL A 102 17.20 -1.85 3.44
C VAL A 102 18.50 -2.36 2.82
N GLY A 103 19.60 -1.73 3.24
CA GLY A 103 20.96 -2.14 2.87
C GLY A 103 21.36 -3.50 3.47
N PRO A 104 22.53 -4.03 3.13
CA PRO A 104 23.06 -5.26 3.73
C PRO A 104 23.27 -5.17 5.25
N ASP A 105 23.49 -3.96 5.78
CA ASP A 105 23.57 -3.67 7.22
C ASP A 105 22.19 -3.54 7.88
N GLY A 106 21.12 -3.81 7.13
CA GLY A 106 19.73 -3.70 7.56
C GLY A 106 19.24 -2.27 7.73
N ARG A 107 20.05 -1.24 7.44
CA ARG A 107 19.64 0.17 7.60
C ARG A 107 18.74 0.63 6.45
N PHE A 108 17.87 1.59 6.76
CA PHE A 108 17.01 2.24 5.77
C PHE A 108 17.83 2.75 4.59
N LEU A 109 17.44 2.35 3.38
CA LEU A 109 18.05 2.79 2.14
C LEU A 109 17.11 3.71 1.36
N ARG A 110 15.84 3.32 1.24
CA ARG A 110 14.86 4.04 0.43
C ARG A 110 13.43 3.72 0.84
N GLY A 111 12.52 4.68 0.67
CA GLY A 111 11.10 4.53 0.91
C GLY A 111 10.29 4.88 -0.33
N TYR A 112 9.09 4.31 -0.44
CA TYR A 112 8.20 4.48 -1.59
C TYR A 112 6.78 4.71 -1.12
N ARG A 113 6.08 5.61 -1.82
CA ARG A 113 4.63 5.75 -1.83
C ARG A 113 4.24 6.29 -3.20
N GLN A 114 3.52 5.50 -3.97
CA GLN A 114 3.13 5.80 -5.35
C GLN A 114 1.68 5.39 -5.54
N ASP A 115 0.89 6.31 -6.06
CA ASP A 115 -0.52 6.11 -6.31
C ASP A 115 -0.77 6.33 -7.81
N ALA A 116 -1.59 5.46 -8.40
CA ALA A 116 -1.97 5.46 -9.80
C ALA A 116 -3.50 5.40 -9.94
N TYR A 117 -4.00 6.00 -11.00
CA TYR A 117 -5.43 6.03 -11.33
C TYR A 117 -5.64 5.61 -12.79
N ASP A 118 -6.52 4.63 -13.00
CA ASP A 118 -6.80 4.02 -14.31
C ASP A 118 -5.53 3.59 -15.08
N GLY A 119 -4.56 3.03 -14.33
CA GLY A 119 -3.29 2.51 -14.85
C GLY A 119 -2.25 3.57 -15.21
N LYS A 120 -2.47 4.83 -14.85
CA LYS A 120 -1.51 5.94 -15.05
C LYS A 120 -1.05 6.48 -13.71
N ASP A 121 0.20 6.93 -13.66
CA ASP A 121 0.74 7.62 -12.49
C ASP A 121 -0.16 8.79 -12.09
N TYR A 122 -0.43 8.92 -10.79
CA TYR A 122 -1.24 10.00 -10.23
C TYR A 122 -0.38 10.89 -9.32
N ILE A 123 0.15 10.35 -8.23
CA ILE A 123 1.03 11.09 -7.31
C ILE A 123 2.06 10.16 -6.68
N ALA A 124 3.29 10.66 -6.49
CA ALA A 124 4.39 9.90 -5.90
C ALA A 124 5.15 10.73 -4.86
N LEU A 125 5.52 10.09 -3.75
CA LEU A 125 6.43 10.64 -2.76
C LEU A 125 7.85 10.59 -3.33
N ASN A 126 8.53 11.74 -3.28
CA ASN A 126 9.90 11.85 -3.77
C ASN A 126 10.89 11.17 -2.81
N GLU A 127 12.11 10.93 -3.31
CA GLU A 127 13.17 10.23 -2.56
C GLU A 127 13.58 10.95 -1.27
N ASP A 128 13.35 12.26 -1.20
CA ASP A 128 13.58 13.09 -0.01
C ASP A 128 12.59 12.81 1.13
N LEU A 129 11.54 12.01 0.87
CA LEU A 129 10.42 11.70 1.76
C LEU A 129 9.73 12.94 2.35
N ARG A 130 9.77 14.05 1.63
CA ARG A 130 9.25 15.36 2.07
C ARG A 130 8.39 16.03 1.02
N SER A 131 8.68 15.80 -0.25
CA SER A 131 7.98 16.43 -1.36
C SER A 131 7.26 15.41 -2.24
N TRP A 132 6.25 15.89 -2.98
CA TRP A 132 5.43 15.07 -3.86
C TRP A 132 5.58 15.49 -5.32
N THR A 133 5.59 14.52 -6.21
CA THR A 133 5.43 14.71 -7.66
C THR A 133 4.03 14.32 -8.07
N ALA A 134 3.29 15.26 -8.65
CA ALA A 134 1.94 15.05 -9.18
C ALA A 134 2.01 14.93 -10.71
N ALA A 135 1.32 13.93 -11.27
CA ALA A 135 1.41 13.61 -12.69
C ALA A 135 0.62 14.57 -13.59
N ASP A 136 -0.48 15.14 -13.09
CA ASP A 136 -1.35 16.05 -13.83
C ASP A 136 -2.03 17.10 -12.94
N MET A 137 -2.89 17.93 -13.55
CA MET A 137 -3.61 19.00 -12.84
C MET A 137 -4.58 18.50 -11.77
N ALA A 138 -5.16 17.31 -11.93
CA ALA A 138 -6.01 16.71 -10.92
C ALA A 138 -5.18 16.24 -9.71
N ALA A 139 -4.02 15.63 -9.95
CA ALA A 139 -3.07 15.25 -8.91
C ALA A 139 -2.49 16.44 -8.15
N GLN A 140 -2.37 17.62 -8.80
CA GLN A 140 -1.95 18.86 -8.12
C GLN A 140 -2.93 19.27 -7.00
N ILE A 141 -4.22 18.95 -7.13
CA ILE A 141 -5.21 19.22 -6.08
C ILE A 141 -4.88 18.38 -4.83
N THR A 142 -4.62 17.09 -5.02
CA THR A 142 -4.23 16.16 -3.94
C THR A 142 -2.90 16.57 -3.33
N LYS A 143 -1.90 16.90 -4.15
CA LYS A 143 -0.59 17.39 -3.68
C LYS A 143 -0.74 18.56 -2.69
N ARG A 144 -1.49 19.60 -3.05
CA ARG A 144 -1.70 20.78 -2.18
C ARG A 144 -2.37 20.41 -0.86
N LYS A 145 -3.36 19.50 -0.87
CA LYS A 145 -4.02 19.01 0.35
C LYS A 145 -3.04 18.25 1.24
N TRP A 146 -2.23 17.38 0.65
CA TRP A 146 -1.25 16.56 1.39
C TRP A 146 -0.11 17.40 1.94
N GLU A 147 0.36 18.41 1.21
CA GLU A 147 1.35 19.37 1.71
C GLU A 147 0.79 20.19 2.88
N ALA A 148 -0.43 20.73 2.76
CA ALA A 148 -1.07 21.45 3.85
C ALA A 148 -1.32 20.59 5.10
N ALA A 149 -1.53 19.28 4.92
CA ALA A 149 -1.73 18.32 5.99
C ALA A 149 -0.43 17.66 6.48
N HIS A 150 0.74 18.05 5.97
CA HIS A 150 2.03 17.45 6.32
C HIS A 150 2.06 15.91 6.12
N ALA A 151 1.35 15.40 5.13
CA ALA A 151 1.17 13.95 4.93
C ALA A 151 2.51 13.22 4.68
N ALA A 152 3.50 13.89 4.08
CA ALA A 152 4.83 13.33 3.86
C ALA A 152 5.52 12.93 5.17
N GLU A 153 5.32 13.68 6.27
CA GLU A 153 5.93 13.39 7.57
C GLU A 153 5.41 12.08 8.16
N GLN A 154 4.12 11.81 7.99
CA GLN A 154 3.50 10.55 8.43
C GLN A 154 4.01 9.36 7.63
N GLN A 155 4.12 9.52 6.29
CA GLN A 155 4.69 8.48 5.43
C GLN A 155 6.15 8.21 5.79
N ARG A 156 6.94 9.26 5.97
CA ARG A 156 8.33 9.16 6.38
C ARG A 156 8.50 8.42 7.71
N ALA A 157 7.69 8.74 8.72
CA ALA A 157 7.73 8.07 10.02
C ALA A 157 7.45 6.55 9.91
N TYR A 158 6.52 6.15 9.03
CA TYR A 158 6.29 4.72 8.75
C TYR A 158 7.46 4.09 8.00
N LEU A 159 7.95 4.73 6.94
CA LEU A 159 8.96 4.20 6.02
C LEU A 159 10.33 4.04 6.68
N GLU A 160 10.76 5.03 7.47
CA GLU A 160 12.03 4.99 8.20
C GLU A 160 11.97 4.15 9.49
N GLY A 161 10.77 3.96 10.06
CA GLY A 161 10.54 3.24 11.31
C GLY A 161 9.92 1.86 11.08
N ARG A 162 8.59 1.78 11.25
CA ARG A 162 7.83 0.51 11.27
C ARG A 162 8.10 -0.38 10.06
N CYS A 163 8.24 0.19 8.86
CA CYS A 163 8.53 -0.61 7.67
C CYS A 163 9.86 -1.37 7.80
N VAL A 164 10.92 -0.69 8.25
CA VAL A 164 12.25 -1.29 8.44
C VAL A 164 12.24 -2.31 9.58
N GLU A 165 11.55 -1.99 10.68
CA GLU A 165 11.42 -2.89 11.84
C GLU A 165 10.75 -4.22 11.44
N TRP A 166 9.62 -4.15 10.73
CA TRP A 166 8.90 -5.33 10.27
C TRP A 166 9.66 -6.11 9.21
N LEU A 167 10.30 -5.43 8.25
CA LEU A 167 11.13 -6.11 7.26
C LEU A 167 12.26 -6.91 7.93
N ARG A 168 12.96 -6.34 8.92
CA ARG A 168 13.98 -7.08 9.68
C ARG A 168 13.41 -8.30 10.41
N ARG A 169 12.23 -8.16 11.04
CA ARG A 169 11.55 -9.28 11.70
C ARG A 169 11.19 -10.39 10.72
N TYR A 170 10.64 -10.04 9.56
CA TYR A 170 10.29 -11.03 8.53
C TYR A 170 11.50 -11.73 7.93
N LEU A 171 12.61 -11.00 7.74
CA LEU A 171 13.87 -11.58 7.29
C LEU A 171 14.47 -12.57 8.31
N GLU A 172 14.29 -12.32 9.60
CA GLU A 172 14.71 -13.27 10.65
C GLU A 172 13.78 -14.49 10.70
N ASN A 173 12.46 -14.26 10.68
CA ASN A 173 11.47 -15.35 10.68
C ASN A 173 11.62 -16.26 9.46
N GLY A 174 11.87 -15.68 8.28
CA GLY A 174 11.95 -16.38 7.00
C GLY A 174 13.38 -16.68 6.54
N LYS A 175 14.38 -16.59 7.42
CA LYS A 175 15.82 -16.62 7.07
C LYS A 175 16.21 -17.79 6.17
N GLU A 176 15.69 -18.98 6.43
CA GLU A 176 15.98 -20.20 5.64
C GLU A 176 15.50 -20.12 4.19
N THR A 177 14.47 -19.31 3.94
CA THR A 177 13.83 -19.15 2.62
C THR A 177 14.23 -17.85 1.91
N LEU A 178 14.29 -16.73 2.63
CA LEU A 178 14.48 -15.39 2.08
C LEU A 178 15.96 -15.01 1.90
N GLN A 179 16.87 -15.66 2.64
CA GLN A 179 18.31 -15.35 2.61
C GLN A 179 19.14 -16.48 2.01
N ARG A 180 18.51 -17.37 1.24
CA ARG A 180 19.22 -18.44 0.55
C ARG A 180 20.01 -17.85 -0.63
N THR A 181 21.32 -17.73 -0.45
CA THR A 181 22.31 -17.42 -1.50
C THR A 181 22.40 -18.51 -2.54
#